data_AF-A0A146K5K0-F1
#
_entry.id   AF-A0A146K5K0-F1
#
_cell.length_a   1.000
_cell.length_b   1.000
_cell.length_c   1.000
_cell.angle_alpha   90.00
_cell.angle_beta   90.00
_cell.angle_gamma   90.00
#
_symmetry.space_group_name_H-M   'P 1'
#
loop_
_entity.id
_entity.type
_entity.pdbx_description
1 polymer ?
#
loop_
_entity_poly.entity_id
_entity_poly.type
_entity_poly.pdbx_seq_one_letter_code
_entity_poly.pdbx_strand_id
1 'polypeptide(L)'
;MDETILQKDGGKHKNRSQWELIKQPLYNQLKFSGNVLWCEAAKARAKAYKPPRLFERVTHQSRIANLGSLSHIPKANIEYNKRLCIVSGDICALAVDALVVPIDSSELCARVHALAGQELETALKRQTISLGDAGLTQAFQIAKDGLPQLLFHCSVPSVDDPTSLKQAYDRAFYMADLEGVTTMAVPVMSGVSYPVGGDYYPLVAAVHVMLGCIRQQFEKSKNSHFILLCIVCQTDREKQVVNDLIELYFPHDAENEIPDDLDEKVEVVVEEKTKKKKSAKKSGKKSGKKKK
;
A
#
# COMPACT_ATOMS: atom_id res chain seq x y z
N MET A 1 28.08 2.56 26.48
CA MET A 1 27.80 3.94 26.00
C MET A 1 28.79 4.19 24.89
N ASP A 2 28.42 3.87 23.65
CA ASP A 2 29.24 4.13 22.47
C ASP A 2 28.42 4.99 21.51
N GLU A 3 28.38 6.29 21.81
CA GLU A 3 27.96 7.33 20.87
C GLU A 3 29.17 7.74 20.04
N THR A 4 29.50 7.04 18.94
CA THR A 4 30.54 7.56 18.02
C THR A 4 30.51 7.03 16.59
N ILE A 5 29.38 7.05 15.87
CA ILE A 5 29.42 7.05 14.39
C ILE A 5 28.29 7.92 13.82
N LEU A 6 28.43 9.23 13.93
CA LEU A 6 27.84 10.18 12.97
C LEU A 6 28.89 11.26 12.70
N GLN A 7 29.89 10.89 11.90
CA GLN A 7 30.80 11.85 11.31
C GLN A 7 30.01 12.80 10.40
N LYS A 8 30.24 14.09 10.64
CA LYS A 8 29.79 15.21 9.82
C LYS A 8 30.50 15.18 8.47
N ASP A 9 29.92 14.49 7.50
CA ASP A 9 30.28 14.72 6.10
C ASP A 9 29.56 15.99 5.62
N GLY A 10 30.31 17.10 5.53
CA GLY A 10 29.92 18.34 4.87
C GLY A 10 29.86 18.21 3.34
N GLY A 11 29.47 17.04 2.82
CA GLY A 11 29.17 16.84 1.42
C GLY A 11 27.80 17.44 1.11
N LYS A 12 27.69 18.20 0.02
CA LYS A 12 26.39 18.51 -0.58
C LYS A 12 25.61 17.19 -0.68
N HIS A 13 24.61 17.00 0.17
CA HIS A 13 23.70 15.85 0.04
C HIS A 13 23.06 16.00 -1.34
N LYS A 14 23.56 15.24 -2.31
CA LYS A 14 22.79 14.98 -3.53
C LYS A 14 21.47 14.40 -3.02
N ASN A 15 20.37 15.08 -3.30
CA ASN A 15 19.03 14.58 -3.02
C ASN A 15 18.92 13.22 -3.73
N ARG A 16 19.15 12.13 -2.98
CA ARG A 16 18.96 10.77 -3.50
C ARG A 16 17.46 10.57 -3.64
N SER A 17 17.04 9.98 -4.75
CA SER A 17 15.63 9.64 -4.94
C SER A 17 15.15 8.73 -3.82
N GLN A 18 13.88 8.85 -3.42
CA GLN A 18 13.29 7.90 -2.48
C GLN A 18 13.41 6.46 -3.01
N TRP A 19 13.37 6.31 -4.34
CA TRP A 19 13.58 5.06 -5.04
C TRP A 19 14.98 4.45 -4.86
N GLU A 20 16.03 5.27 -4.73
CA GLU A 20 17.40 4.80 -4.44
C GLU A 20 17.56 4.24 -3.02
N LEU A 21 16.69 4.64 -2.10
CA LEU A 21 16.70 4.14 -0.72
C LEU A 21 16.01 2.78 -0.60
N ILE A 22 15.20 2.40 -1.59
CA ILE A 22 14.44 1.15 -1.59
C ILE A 22 15.32 0.00 -2.08
N LYS A 23 15.19 -1.17 -1.43
CA LYS A 23 15.90 -2.39 -1.85
C LYS A 23 15.52 -2.75 -3.30
N GLN A 24 16.52 -3.13 -4.10
CA GLN A 24 16.36 -3.43 -5.53
C GLN A 24 15.22 -4.42 -5.87
N PRO A 25 15.02 -5.53 -5.11
CA PRO A 25 13.88 -6.42 -5.36
C PRO A 25 12.53 -5.72 -5.29
N LEU A 26 12.30 -4.91 -4.25
CA LEU A 26 11.07 -4.15 -4.07
C LEU A 26 10.90 -3.06 -5.12
N TYR A 27 11.98 -2.33 -5.43
CA TYR A 27 11.98 -1.31 -6.49
C TYR A 27 11.51 -1.90 -7.82
N ASN A 28 12.08 -3.03 -8.23
CA ASN A 28 11.72 -3.70 -9.46
C ASN A 28 10.26 -4.16 -9.44
N GLN A 29 9.81 -4.79 -8.35
CA GLN A 29 8.42 -5.23 -8.20
C GLN A 29 7.43 -4.06 -8.36
N LEU A 30 7.66 -2.94 -7.68
CA LEU A 30 6.79 -1.77 -7.74
C LEU A 30 6.80 -1.14 -9.15
N LYS A 31 7.98 -0.99 -9.74
CA LYS A 31 8.13 -0.40 -11.08
C LYS A 31 7.46 -1.25 -12.17
N PHE A 32 7.68 -2.56 -12.18
CA PHE A 32 7.10 -3.45 -13.20
C PHE A 32 5.59 -3.66 -13.06
N SER A 33 5.07 -3.55 -11.84
CA SER A 33 3.63 -3.63 -11.59
C SER A 33 2.90 -2.31 -11.91
N GLY A 34 3.62 -1.24 -12.26
CA GLY A 34 3.04 0.08 -12.51
C GLY A 34 2.51 0.75 -11.24
N ASN A 35 2.91 0.27 -10.06
CA ASN A 35 2.62 0.93 -8.80
C ASN A 35 3.54 2.14 -8.67
N VAL A 36 2.99 3.25 -8.17
CA VAL A 36 3.68 4.53 -8.01
C VAL A 36 3.67 4.95 -6.55
N LEU A 37 4.62 5.79 -6.16
CA LEU A 37 4.59 6.39 -4.81
C LEU A 37 3.38 7.31 -4.68
N TRP A 38 2.88 7.48 -3.45
CA TRP A 38 1.73 8.34 -3.21
C TRP A 38 2.01 9.80 -3.62
N CYS A 39 3.22 10.31 -3.40
CA CYS A 39 3.60 11.63 -3.89
C CYS A 39 3.43 11.77 -5.41
N GLU A 40 3.88 10.80 -6.21
CA GLU A 40 3.75 10.80 -7.68
C GLU A 40 2.28 10.72 -8.10
N ALA A 41 1.49 9.85 -7.46
CA ALA A 41 0.06 9.74 -7.69
C ALA A 41 -0.67 11.05 -7.35
N ALA A 42 -0.32 11.68 -6.23
CA ALA A 42 -0.93 12.93 -5.79
C ALA A 42 -0.58 14.10 -6.72
N LYS A 43 0.67 14.19 -7.18
CA LYS A 43 1.08 15.16 -8.22
C LYS A 43 0.28 14.96 -9.50
N ALA A 44 0.16 13.72 -9.98
CA ALA A 44 -0.59 13.40 -11.18
C ALA A 44 -2.07 13.78 -11.04
N ARG A 45 -2.68 13.53 -9.87
CA ARG A 45 -4.04 13.95 -9.55
C ARG A 45 -4.18 15.46 -9.49
N ALA A 46 -3.28 16.18 -8.83
CA ALA A 46 -3.30 17.64 -8.75
C ALA A 46 -3.20 18.28 -10.15
N LYS A 47 -2.33 17.75 -11.02
CA LYS A 47 -2.21 18.18 -12.42
C LYS A 47 -3.47 17.88 -13.25
N ALA A 48 -4.12 16.75 -12.99
CA ALA A 48 -5.35 16.34 -13.67
C ALA A 48 -6.62 16.98 -13.08
N TYR A 49 -6.53 17.59 -11.90
CA TYR A 49 -7.68 18.10 -11.16
C TYR A 49 -8.37 19.21 -11.95
N LYS A 50 -9.65 18.99 -12.21
CA LYS A 50 -10.56 20.01 -12.71
C LYS A 50 -11.49 20.36 -11.56
N PRO A 51 -11.59 21.65 -11.16
CA PRO A 51 -12.50 22.02 -10.09
C PRO A 51 -13.92 21.56 -10.45
N PRO A 52 -14.68 20.96 -9.51
CA PRO A 52 -16.05 20.57 -9.76
C PRO A 52 -16.85 21.79 -10.16
N ARG A 53 -17.86 21.60 -11.02
CA ARG A 53 -18.72 22.73 -11.40
C ARG A 53 -19.42 23.24 -10.14
N LEU A 54 -19.65 24.56 -10.06
CA LEU A 54 -20.53 25.13 -9.04
C LEU A 54 -21.83 24.30 -9.02
N PHE A 55 -22.24 23.83 -7.83
CA PHE A 55 -23.41 22.97 -7.59
C PHE A 55 -23.30 21.48 -7.97
N GLU A 56 -22.14 21.00 -8.37
CA GLU A 56 -21.91 19.56 -8.51
C GLU A 56 -21.79 18.92 -7.12
N ARG A 57 -22.70 17.98 -6.83
CA ARG A 57 -22.73 17.30 -5.53
C ARG A 57 -21.50 16.39 -5.43
N VAL A 58 -20.64 16.64 -4.45
CA VAL A 58 -19.54 15.72 -4.12
C VAL A 58 -20.16 14.44 -3.55
N THR A 59 -20.10 13.34 -4.30
CA THR A 59 -20.75 12.07 -3.95
C THR A 59 -19.82 11.07 -3.25
N HIS A 60 -18.61 11.46 -2.84
CA HIS A 60 -17.70 10.54 -2.13
C HIS A 60 -18.23 10.25 -0.71
N GLN A 61 -19.15 9.29 -0.62
CA GLN A 61 -19.81 8.88 0.62
C GLN A 61 -18.78 8.50 1.70
N SER A 62 -17.67 7.86 1.30
CA SER A 62 -16.54 7.51 2.17
C SER A 62 -15.96 8.73 2.89
N ARG A 63 -15.76 9.85 2.19
CA ARG A 63 -15.23 11.09 2.78
C ARG A 63 -16.20 11.72 3.76
N ILE A 64 -17.49 11.63 3.47
CA ILE A 64 -18.55 12.24 4.29
C ILE A 64 -18.75 11.43 5.59
N ALA A 65 -18.60 10.10 5.51
CA ALA A 65 -18.97 9.18 6.58
C ALA A 65 -18.19 9.34 7.90
N ASN A 66 -17.04 10.02 7.92
CA ASN A 66 -16.22 10.16 9.13
C ASN A 66 -15.50 11.51 9.29
N LEU A 67 -16.03 12.61 8.71
CA LEU A 67 -15.45 13.95 8.92
C LEU A 67 -15.41 14.33 10.42
N GLY A 68 -16.31 13.80 11.24
CA GLY A 68 -16.36 14.04 12.68
C GLY A 68 -15.23 13.37 13.49
N SER A 69 -14.52 12.37 12.94
CA SER A 69 -13.45 11.68 13.65
C SER A 69 -12.08 12.34 13.51
N LEU A 70 -11.92 13.24 12.53
CA LEU A 70 -10.69 14.01 12.34
C LEU A 70 -10.78 15.30 13.18
N SER A 71 -10.51 15.18 14.49
CA SER A 71 -10.42 16.35 15.39
C SER A 71 -9.35 17.35 14.97
N HIS A 72 -8.34 16.89 14.24
CA HIS A 72 -7.30 17.70 13.62
C HIS A 72 -7.14 17.32 12.15
N ILE A 73 -7.37 18.28 11.25
CA ILE A 73 -7.09 18.11 9.82
C ILE A 73 -5.56 18.03 9.67
N PRO A 74 -5.01 16.90 9.18
CA PRO A 74 -3.57 16.76 9.02
C PRO A 74 -3.01 17.80 8.05
N LYS A 75 -1.87 18.39 8.39
CA LYS A 75 -1.16 19.30 7.48
C LYS A 75 -0.45 18.49 6.40
N ALA A 76 -0.35 19.07 5.20
CA ALA A 76 0.42 18.48 4.11
C ALA A 76 1.89 18.31 4.51
N ASN A 77 2.45 17.16 4.17
CA ASN A 77 3.86 16.87 4.39
C ASN A 77 4.37 15.99 3.25
N ILE A 78 5.21 16.58 2.40
CA ILE A 78 5.73 15.94 1.19
C ILE A 78 6.59 14.72 1.54
N GLU A 79 7.37 14.79 2.63
CA GLU A 79 8.24 13.68 3.06
C GLU A 79 7.43 12.45 3.46
N TYR A 80 6.27 12.63 4.11
CA TYR A 80 5.40 11.51 4.43
C TYR A 80 4.79 10.90 3.16
N ASN A 81 4.42 11.74 2.20
CA ASN A 81 3.84 11.29 0.93
C ASN A 81 4.85 10.51 0.07
N LYS A 82 6.16 10.78 0.19
CA LYS A 82 7.23 10.00 -0.46
C LYS A 82 7.39 8.61 0.13
N ARG A 83 7.07 8.42 1.42
CA ARG A 83 7.28 7.15 2.16
C ARG A 83 6.08 6.22 2.14
N LEU A 84 5.10 6.47 1.28
CA LEU A 84 3.87 5.70 1.19
C LEU A 84 3.64 5.23 -0.25
N CYS A 85 3.24 3.98 -0.42
CA CYS A 85 2.82 3.42 -1.70
C CYS A 85 1.52 2.63 -1.49
N ILE A 86 0.57 2.76 -2.42
CA ILE A 86 -0.62 1.90 -2.46
C ILE A 86 -0.37 0.82 -3.49
N VAL A 87 -0.45 -0.44 -3.08
CA VAL A 87 -0.23 -1.61 -3.90
C VAL A 87 -1.52 -2.43 -3.95
N SER A 88 -1.83 -2.99 -5.12
CA SER A 88 -2.91 -3.97 -5.26
C SER A 88 -2.33 -5.35 -5.52
N GLY A 89 -2.82 -6.37 -4.81
CA GLY A 89 -2.44 -7.75 -5.04
C GLY A 89 -2.03 -8.51 -3.77
N ASP A 90 -1.18 -9.52 -3.95
CA ASP A 90 -0.75 -10.40 -2.87
C ASP A 90 0.37 -9.78 -2.04
N ILE A 91 0.09 -9.54 -0.76
CA ILE A 91 1.07 -9.02 0.19
C ILE A 91 2.25 -9.97 0.41
N CYS A 92 2.05 -11.29 0.29
CA CYS A 92 3.11 -12.28 0.47
C CYS A 92 4.14 -12.27 -0.67
N ALA A 93 3.83 -11.63 -1.80
CA ALA A 93 4.73 -11.51 -2.94
C ALA A 93 5.68 -10.29 -2.83
N LEU A 94 5.44 -9.38 -1.88
CA LEU A 94 6.24 -8.15 -1.74
C LEU A 94 7.55 -8.42 -1.03
N ALA A 95 8.65 -8.00 -1.66
CA ALA A 95 10.01 -8.07 -1.12
C ALA A 95 10.29 -6.91 -0.14
N VAL A 96 9.47 -6.78 0.90
CA VAL A 96 9.65 -5.84 2.02
C VAL A 96 10.35 -6.52 3.18
N ASP A 97 10.86 -5.78 4.17
CA ASP A 97 11.50 -6.38 5.36
C ASP A 97 10.49 -7.13 6.22
N ALA A 98 9.27 -6.60 6.33
CA ALA A 98 8.25 -7.19 7.17
C ALA A 98 6.82 -7.07 6.63
N LEU A 99 5.99 -8.06 6.97
CA LEU A 99 4.56 -8.07 6.67
C LEU A 99 3.76 -7.96 7.96
N VAL A 100 2.70 -7.15 7.94
CA VAL A 100 1.65 -7.21 8.95
C VAL A 100 0.63 -8.27 8.55
N VAL A 101 0.29 -9.16 9.48
CA VAL A 101 -0.59 -10.32 9.25
C VAL A 101 -1.70 -10.31 10.30
N PRO A 102 -2.98 -10.19 9.92
CA PRO A 102 -4.07 -10.35 10.89
C PRO A 102 -4.18 -11.82 11.34
N ILE A 103 -4.39 -12.04 12.64
CA ILE A 103 -4.69 -13.34 13.23
C ILE A 103 -6.20 -13.49 13.28
N ASP A 104 -6.76 -13.89 12.15
CA ASP A 104 -8.20 -14.09 11.99
C ASP A 104 -8.44 -15.25 11.00
N SER A 105 -9.70 -15.46 10.61
CA SER A 105 -10.09 -16.42 9.59
C SER A 105 -9.98 -15.86 8.15
N SER A 106 -9.22 -14.79 7.93
CA SER A 106 -9.09 -14.19 6.60
C SER A 106 -8.28 -15.08 5.65
N GLU A 107 -8.49 -14.86 4.35
CA GLU A 107 -7.68 -15.49 3.30
C GLU A 107 -6.20 -15.14 3.42
N LEU A 108 -5.89 -13.96 3.97
CA LEU A 108 -4.52 -13.53 4.20
C LEU A 108 -3.82 -14.44 5.21
N CYS A 109 -4.42 -14.61 6.39
CA CYS A 109 -3.90 -15.45 7.45
C CYS A 109 -3.66 -16.88 6.94
N ALA A 110 -4.68 -17.46 6.29
CA ALA A 110 -4.59 -18.80 5.72
C ALA A 110 -3.45 -18.93 4.68
N ARG A 111 -3.27 -17.92 3.82
CA ARG A 111 -2.21 -17.91 2.81
C ARG A 111 -0.81 -17.78 3.42
N VAL A 112 -0.63 -16.89 4.39
CA VAL A 112 0.64 -16.73 5.12
C VAL A 112 1.01 -18.06 5.78
N HIS A 113 0.07 -18.74 6.44
CA HIS A 113 0.30 -20.05 7.03
C HIS A 113 0.65 -21.12 5.99
N ALA A 114 -0.06 -21.15 4.86
CA ALA A 114 0.22 -22.09 3.78
C ALA A 114 1.62 -21.89 3.17
N LEU A 115 2.08 -20.65 3.06
CA LEU A 115 3.39 -20.31 2.49
C LEU A 115 4.54 -20.43 3.49
N ALA A 116 4.33 -20.10 4.77
CA ALA A 116 5.36 -20.19 5.80
C ALA A 116 5.62 -21.63 6.28
N GLY A 117 4.62 -22.50 6.19
CA GLY A 117 4.68 -23.89 6.63
C GLY A 117 4.39 -24.08 8.13
N GLN A 118 4.51 -25.32 8.59
CA GLN A 118 4.17 -25.73 9.98
C GLN A 118 5.06 -25.08 11.06
N GLU A 119 6.23 -24.58 10.69
CA GLU A 119 7.14 -23.89 11.61
C GLU A 119 6.50 -22.63 12.18
N LEU A 120 5.74 -21.90 11.35
CA LEU A 120 5.00 -20.73 11.78
C LEU A 120 3.92 -21.09 12.82
N GLU A 121 3.16 -22.15 12.58
CA GLU A 121 2.14 -22.61 13.53
C GLU A 121 2.76 -22.98 14.88
N THR A 122 3.93 -23.65 14.86
CA THR A 122 4.66 -23.99 16.08
C THR A 122 5.17 -22.75 16.82
N ALA A 123 5.64 -21.73 16.09
CA ALA A 123 6.09 -20.47 16.68
C ALA A 123 4.93 -19.69 17.31
N LEU A 124 3.78 -19.61 16.63
CA LEU A 124 2.59 -18.92 17.13
C LEU A 124 1.97 -19.62 18.33
N LYS A 125 2.00 -20.96 18.42
CA LYS A 125 1.56 -21.71 19.61
C LYS A 125 2.32 -21.36 20.90
N ARG A 126 3.52 -20.78 20.77
CA ARG A 126 4.34 -20.33 21.92
C ARG A 126 4.05 -18.89 22.33
N GLN A 127 3.23 -18.17 21.57
CA GLN A 127 2.91 -16.77 21.81
C GLN A 127 1.46 -16.64 22.26
N THR A 128 1.22 -15.80 23.26
CA THR A 128 -0.12 -15.37 23.64
C THR A 128 -0.29 -13.95 23.12
N ILE A 129 -1.11 -13.78 22.09
CA ILE A 129 -1.37 -12.48 21.47
C ILE A 129 -2.79 -12.06 21.81
N SER A 130 -2.92 -11.10 22.71
CA SER A 130 -4.22 -10.58 23.16
C SER A 130 -4.86 -9.72 22.08
N LEU A 131 -6.19 -9.54 22.14
CA LEU A 131 -6.91 -8.64 21.23
C LEU A 131 -6.30 -7.23 21.27
N GLY A 132 -5.98 -6.67 20.10
CA GLY A 132 -5.30 -5.37 19.98
C GLY A 132 -3.79 -5.40 20.19
N ASP A 133 -3.19 -6.58 20.39
CA ASP A 133 -1.74 -6.77 20.51
C ASP A 133 -1.16 -7.36 19.22
N ALA A 134 0.17 -7.36 19.13
CA ALA A 134 0.91 -7.96 18.03
C ALA A 134 2.05 -8.85 18.52
N GLY A 135 2.27 -9.98 17.84
CA GLY A 135 3.39 -10.88 18.02
C GLY A 135 4.35 -10.84 16.84
N LEU A 136 5.59 -11.27 17.06
CA LEU A 136 6.65 -11.28 16.05
C LEU A 136 7.13 -12.70 15.80
N THR A 137 7.25 -13.05 14.52
CA THR A 137 7.89 -14.31 14.09
C THR A 137 8.76 -14.07 12.87
N GLN A 138 9.61 -15.04 12.56
CA GLN A 138 10.29 -15.10 11.27
C GLN A 138 9.30 -15.40 10.14
N ALA A 139 9.64 -15.04 8.91
CA ALA A 139 8.82 -15.32 7.74
C ALA A 139 8.95 -16.77 7.21
N PHE A 140 9.91 -17.55 7.72
CA PHE A 140 10.15 -18.95 7.35
C PHE A 140 10.23 -19.13 5.82
N GLN A 141 9.43 -20.02 5.26
CA GLN A 141 9.44 -20.37 3.84
C GLN A 141 8.87 -19.27 2.91
N ILE A 142 8.24 -18.22 3.45
CA ILE A 142 7.81 -17.07 2.65
C ILE A 142 9.02 -16.32 2.09
N ALA A 143 10.15 -16.34 2.81
CA ALA A 143 11.38 -15.64 2.47
C ALA A 143 12.17 -16.28 1.32
N LYS A 144 11.54 -16.53 0.15
CA LYS A 144 12.15 -17.26 -0.98
C LYS A 144 13.49 -16.66 -1.44
N ASP A 145 13.63 -15.34 -1.38
CA ASP A 145 14.84 -14.58 -1.72
C ASP A 145 15.39 -13.78 -0.52
N GLY A 146 15.13 -14.24 0.71
CA GLY A 146 15.54 -13.56 1.94
C GLY A 146 14.67 -12.37 2.36
N LEU A 147 13.55 -12.15 1.68
CA LEU A 147 12.50 -11.19 2.02
C LEU A 147 11.11 -11.83 1.79
N PRO A 148 10.11 -11.51 2.62
CA PRO A 148 10.21 -10.79 3.90
C PRO A 148 10.98 -11.58 4.94
N GLN A 149 11.51 -10.88 5.96
CA GLN A 149 12.24 -11.51 7.07
C GLN A 149 11.33 -11.72 8.27
N LEU A 150 10.46 -10.76 8.55
CA LEU A 150 9.64 -10.71 9.75
C LEU A 150 8.13 -10.69 9.43
N LEU A 151 7.35 -11.31 10.30
CA LEU A 151 5.90 -11.25 10.29
C LEU A 151 5.40 -10.68 11.62
N PHE A 152 4.61 -9.62 11.54
CA PHE A 152 3.92 -8.98 12.67
C PHE A 152 2.47 -9.46 12.72
N HIS A 153 2.20 -10.43 13.58
CA HIS A 153 0.91 -11.07 13.74
C HIS A 153 0.01 -10.26 14.67
N CYS A 154 -1.05 -9.68 14.14
CA CYS A 154 -1.92 -8.75 14.85
C CYS A 154 -3.25 -9.42 15.20
N SER A 155 -3.62 -9.45 16.48
CA SER A 155 -4.95 -9.92 16.88
C SER A 155 -5.96 -8.79 16.71
N VAL A 156 -6.89 -8.95 15.76
CA VAL A 156 -7.80 -7.89 15.32
C VAL A 156 -9.25 -8.16 15.76
N PRO A 157 -10.04 -7.11 16.04
CA PRO A 157 -11.45 -7.28 16.37
C PRO A 157 -12.26 -7.71 15.15
N SER A 158 -13.22 -8.63 15.35
CA SER A 158 -14.17 -9.05 14.32
C SER A 158 -15.28 -8.03 14.07
N VAL A 159 -15.59 -7.19 15.05
CA VAL A 159 -16.61 -6.12 14.98
C VAL A 159 -15.97 -4.74 14.98
N ASP A 160 -16.77 -3.69 14.79
CA ASP A 160 -16.30 -2.30 14.86
C ASP A 160 -15.83 -1.94 16.29
N ASP A 161 -14.54 -2.18 16.53
CA ASP A 161 -13.80 -1.73 17.70
C ASP A 161 -12.54 -0.97 17.24
N PRO A 162 -12.66 0.34 17.00
CA PRO A 162 -11.55 1.15 16.51
C PRO A 162 -10.39 1.22 17.50
N THR A 163 -10.65 0.98 18.80
CA THR A 163 -9.61 1.06 19.83
C THR A 163 -8.68 -0.13 19.73
N SER A 164 -9.21 -1.36 19.72
CA SER A 164 -8.39 -2.56 19.56
C SER A 164 -7.73 -2.64 18.19
N LEU A 165 -8.41 -2.24 17.11
CA LEU A 165 -7.79 -2.21 15.78
C LEU A 165 -6.62 -1.21 15.73
N LYS A 166 -6.80 -0.02 16.33
CA LYS A 166 -5.74 0.97 16.45
C LYS A 166 -4.54 0.43 17.24
N GLN A 167 -4.80 -0.21 18.38
CA GLN A 167 -3.75 -0.80 19.22
C GLN A 167 -2.94 -1.84 18.45
N ALA A 168 -3.60 -2.68 17.63
CA ALA A 168 -2.92 -3.69 16.82
C ALA A 168 -1.92 -3.07 15.83
N TYR A 169 -2.34 -2.02 15.09
CA TYR A 169 -1.44 -1.28 14.20
C TYR A 169 -0.31 -0.57 14.96
N ASP A 170 -0.63 0.17 16.02
CA ASP A 170 0.36 0.87 16.85
C ASP A 170 1.42 -0.10 17.38
N ARG A 171 0.99 -1.30 17.80
CA ARG A 171 1.89 -2.33 18.32
C ARG A 171 2.79 -2.89 17.23
N ALA A 172 2.24 -3.20 16.06
CA ALA A 172 3.04 -3.66 14.91
C ALA A 172 4.10 -2.62 14.52
N PHE A 173 3.73 -1.34 14.44
CA PHE A 173 4.67 -0.26 14.14
C PHE A 173 5.73 -0.08 15.22
N TYR A 174 5.34 -0.16 16.50
CA TYR A 174 6.29 -0.09 17.60
C TYR A 174 7.33 -1.23 17.54
N MET A 175 6.89 -2.46 17.29
CA MET A 175 7.82 -3.60 17.19
C MET A 175 8.72 -3.48 15.95
N ALA A 176 8.19 -2.96 14.85
CA ALA A 176 8.96 -2.71 13.64
C ALA A 176 10.07 -1.67 13.84
N ASP A 177 9.78 -0.59 14.58
CA ASP A 177 10.80 0.39 14.97
C ASP A 177 11.90 -0.26 15.83
N LEU A 178 11.53 -1.12 16.79
CA LEU A 178 12.49 -1.84 17.63
C LEU A 178 13.42 -2.77 16.83
N GLU A 179 12.87 -3.45 15.83
CA GLU A 179 13.62 -4.37 14.96
C GLU A 179 14.36 -3.65 13.82
N GLY A 180 14.26 -2.31 13.73
CA GLY A 180 14.92 -1.52 12.69
C GLY A 180 14.38 -1.78 11.28
N VAL A 181 13.09 -2.13 11.17
CA VAL A 181 12.41 -2.39 9.89
C VAL A 181 12.34 -1.11 9.08
N THR A 182 12.82 -1.17 7.83
CA THR A 182 12.85 0.01 6.94
C THR A 182 11.74 -0.01 5.91
N THR A 183 11.29 -1.19 5.51
CA THR A 183 10.20 -1.39 4.56
C THR A 183 9.17 -2.37 5.11
N MET A 184 7.90 -1.98 5.09
CA MET A 184 6.83 -2.81 5.64
C MET A 184 5.60 -2.77 4.75
N ALA A 185 4.96 -3.93 4.59
CA ALA A 185 3.67 -4.04 3.94
C ALA A 185 2.55 -4.18 4.97
N VAL A 186 1.52 -3.35 4.81
CA VAL A 186 0.40 -3.21 5.74
C VAL A 186 -0.89 -3.52 4.98
N PRO A 187 -1.61 -4.59 5.31
CA PRO A 187 -2.89 -4.90 4.69
C PRO A 187 -4.00 -4.04 5.30
N VAL A 188 -5.13 -3.92 4.59
CA VAL A 188 -6.37 -3.41 5.19
C VAL A 188 -6.98 -4.52 6.05
N MET A 189 -6.83 -4.40 7.38
CA MET A 189 -7.39 -5.36 8.35
C MET A 189 -8.91 -5.16 8.55
N SER A 190 -9.71 -5.32 7.49
CA SER A 190 -11.17 -5.40 7.56
C SER A 190 -11.60 -6.85 7.43
N GLY A 191 -12.32 -7.38 8.43
CA GLY A 191 -12.43 -8.82 8.69
C GLY A 191 -12.96 -9.74 7.57
N VAL A 192 -13.53 -9.26 6.46
CA VAL A 192 -13.97 -10.14 5.35
C VAL A 192 -14.13 -9.39 4.02
N SER A 193 -13.99 -10.12 2.91
CA SER A 193 -14.55 -9.75 1.60
C SER A 193 -16.09 -9.72 1.66
N TYR A 194 -16.69 -8.54 1.57
CA TYR A 194 -18.13 -8.37 1.32
C TYR A 194 -18.51 -9.07 -0.01
N PRO A 195 -19.68 -9.73 -0.14
CA PRO A 195 -20.88 -9.68 0.71
C PRO A 195 -21.09 -10.91 1.60
N VAL A 196 -20.03 -11.51 2.16
CA VAL A 196 -20.22 -12.65 3.06
C VAL A 196 -20.95 -12.19 4.34
N GLY A 197 -22.05 -12.86 4.69
CA GLY A 197 -22.81 -12.56 5.90
C GLY A 197 -22.01 -12.89 7.16
N GLY A 198 -22.14 -12.07 8.21
CA GLY A 198 -21.45 -12.22 9.49
C GLY A 198 -21.10 -10.88 10.13
N ASP A 199 -20.52 -10.93 11.33
CA ASP A 199 -19.94 -9.78 12.01
C ASP A 199 -18.56 -9.50 11.43
N TYR A 200 -18.38 -8.33 10.81
CA TYR A 200 -17.11 -7.91 10.23
C TYR A 200 -16.84 -6.43 10.50
N TYR A 201 -15.55 -6.09 10.62
CA TYR A 201 -15.12 -4.71 10.75
C TYR A 201 -15.48 -3.92 9.46
N PRO A 202 -16.23 -2.81 9.54
CA PRO A 202 -16.61 -2.05 8.36
C PRO A 202 -15.39 -1.49 7.61
N LEU A 203 -15.26 -1.80 6.31
CA LEU A 203 -14.10 -1.44 5.48
C LEU A 203 -13.70 0.04 5.59
N VAL A 204 -14.66 0.96 5.46
CA VAL A 204 -14.39 2.41 5.53
C VAL A 204 -13.79 2.79 6.89
N ALA A 205 -14.38 2.29 7.98
CA ALA A 205 -13.87 2.53 9.32
C ALA A 205 -12.47 1.92 9.52
N ALA A 206 -12.20 0.71 9.01
CA ALA A 206 -10.89 0.08 9.10
C ALA A 206 -9.81 0.91 8.40
N VAL A 207 -10.12 1.43 7.21
CA VAL A 207 -9.19 2.29 6.45
C VAL A 207 -8.92 3.60 7.18
N HIS A 208 -9.93 4.20 7.82
CA HIS A 208 -9.72 5.39 8.66
C HIS A 208 -8.77 5.11 9.84
N VAL A 209 -8.95 3.99 10.53
CA VAL A 209 -8.06 3.58 11.63
C VAL A 209 -6.64 3.37 11.10
N MET A 210 -6.48 2.58 10.03
CA MET A 210 -5.19 2.29 9.41
C MET A 210 -4.45 3.57 9.00
N LEU A 211 -5.09 4.44 8.20
CA LEU A 211 -4.47 5.69 7.73
C LEU A 211 -4.14 6.64 8.89
N GLY A 212 -5.00 6.68 9.91
CA GLY A 212 -4.74 7.43 11.14
C GLY A 212 -3.51 6.93 11.88
N CYS A 213 -3.34 5.61 12.02
CA CYS A 213 -2.17 5.00 12.65
C CYS A 213 -0.88 5.28 11.85
N ILE A 214 -0.91 5.10 10.53
CA ILE A 214 0.25 5.38 9.65
C ILE A 214 0.64 6.86 9.76
N ARG A 215 -0.35 7.77 9.71
CA ARG A 215 -0.10 9.20 9.85
C ARG A 215 0.52 9.54 11.20
N GLN A 216 -0.06 9.01 12.28
CA GLN A 216 0.45 9.20 13.63
C GLN A 216 1.87 8.64 13.79
N GLN A 217 2.18 7.51 13.14
CA GLN A 217 3.49 6.89 13.19
C GLN A 217 4.57 7.79 12.59
N PHE A 218 4.30 8.38 11.41
CA PHE A 218 5.21 9.35 10.80
C PHE A 218 5.35 10.65 11.61
N GLU A 219 4.29 11.10 12.29
CA GLU A 219 4.36 12.31 13.13
C GLU A 219 5.10 12.09 14.46
N LYS A 220 4.90 10.94 15.11
CA LYS A 220 5.56 10.60 16.38
C LYS A 220 7.07 10.49 16.20
N SER A 221 7.50 9.85 15.13
CA SER A 221 8.90 9.58 14.86
C SER A 221 9.46 10.62 13.90
N LYS A 222 10.00 11.73 14.46
CA LYS A 222 10.81 12.68 13.67
C LYS A 222 11.92 11.98 12.87
N ASN A 223 12.32 10.78 13.33
CA ASN A 223 13.25 9.86 12.67
C ASN A 223 12.59 8.50 12.37
N SER A 224 11.36 8.45 11.84
CA SER A 224 10.80 7.18 11.37
C SER A 224 11.81 6.48 10.48
N HIS A 225 12.21 5.27 10.87
CA HIS A 225 13.15 4.46 10.10
C HIS A 225 12.50 3.87 8.84
N PHE A 226 11.18 3.98 8.73
CA PHE A 226 10.46 3.60 7.52
C PHE A 226 10.88 4.47 6.33
N ILE A 227 11.56 3.81 5.41
CA ILE A 227 11.82 4.28 4.05
C ILE A 227 10.54 4.14 3.23
N LEU A 228 9.82 3.02 3.37
CA LEU A 228 8.58 2.81 2.62
C LEU A 228 7.56 1.95 3.38
N LEU A 229 6.36 2.48 3.53
CA LEU A 229 5.17 1.70 3.90
C LEU A 229 4.32 1.43 2.66
N CYS A 230 4.04 0.15 2.41
CA CYS A 230 3.18 -0.29 1.32
C CYS A 230 1.80 -0.65 1.89
N ILE A 231 0.78 0.16 1.60
CA ILE A 231 -0.62 -0.21 1.87
C ILE A 231 -1.04 -1.23 0.81
N VAL A 232 -1.28 -2.46 1.22
CA VAL A 232 -1.67 -3.54 0.29
C VAL A 232 -3.17 -3.74 0.34
N CYS A 233 -3.81 -3.46 -0.80
CA CYS A 233 -5.23 -3.69 -1.02
C CYS A 233 -5.39 -5.05 -1.72
N GLN A 234 -6.10 -5.98 -1.09
CA GLN A 234 -6.40 -7.30 -1.65
C GLN A 234 -7.52 -7.22 -2.69
N THR A 235 -8.45 -6.28 -2.51
CA THR A 235 -9.60 -6.10 -3.38
C THR A 235 -9.60 -4.72 -4.06
N ASP A 236 -10.22 -4.63 -5.23
CA ASP A 236 -10.44 -3.34 -5.91
C ASP A 236 -11.27 -2.37 -5.06
N ARG A 237 -12.17 -2.92 -4.23
CA ARG A 237 -12.98 -2.15 -3.30
C ARG A 237 -12.14 -1.49 -2.21
N GLU A 238 -11.21 -2.23 -1.59
CA GLU A 238 -10.24 -1.65 -0.65
C GLU A 238 -9.43 -0.56 -1.33
N LYS A 239 -8.91 -0.83 -2.53
CA LYS A 239 -8.14 0.14 -3.31
C LYS A 239 -8.94 1.42 -3.54
N GLN A 240 -10.22 1.32 -3.89
CA GLN A 240 -11.09 2.46 -4.09
C GLN A 240 -11.27 3.27 -2.80
N VAL A 241 -11.59 2.60 -1.67
CA VAL A 241 -11.78 3.28 -0.38
C VAL A 241 -10.50 3.94 0.12
N VAL A 242 -9.35 3.27 0.01
CA VAL A 242 -8.04 3.84 0.34
C VAL A 242 -7.78 5.08 -0.52
N ASN A 243 -8.01 5.01 -1.83
CA ASN A 243 -7.81 6.14 -2.74
C ASN A 243 -8.73 7.33 -2.47
N ASP A 244 -9.96 7.07 -2.04
CA ASP A 244 -10.92 8.11 -1.65
C ASP A 244 -10.47 8.83 -0.37
N LEU A 245 -9.91 8.10 0.59
CA LEU A 245 -9.62 8.59 1.94
C LEU A 245 -8.19 9.09 2.14
N ILE A 246 -7.22 8.60 1.38
CA ILE A 246 -5.79 8.88 1.59
C ILE A 246 -5.46 10.38 1.57
N GLU A 247 -6.12 11.17 0.72
CA GLU A 247 -5.92 12.62 0.64
C GLU A 247 -6.33 13.36 1.93
N LEU A 248 -7.23 12.79 2.74
CA LEU A 248 -7.62 13.36 4.04
C LEU A 248 -6.51 13.21 5.08
N TYR A 249 -5.69 12.17 4.98
CA TYR A 249 -4.61 11.87 5.94
C TYR A 249 -3.23 12.31 5.44
N PHE A 250 -3.05 12.28 4.13
CA PHE A 250 -1.82 12.58 3.39
C PHE A 250 -2.10 13.62 2.31
N PRO A 251 -2.54 14.84 2.70
CA PRO A 251 -2.81 15.89 1.72
C PRO A 251 -1.52 16.28 1.00
N HIS A 252 -1.66 16.59 -0.27
CA HIS A 252 -0.58 17.08 -1.12
C HIS A 252 -0.66 18.60 -1.21
N ASP A 253 0.49 19.25 -1.04
CA ASP A 253 0.63 20.69 -1.16
C ASP A 253 1.44 20.99 -2.42
N ALA A 254 0.72 21.34 -3.48
CA ALA A 254 1.31 21.63 -4.79
C ALA A 254 2.03 22.99 -4.81
N GLU A 255 1.71 23.92 -3.90
CA GLU A 255 2.26 25.27 -3.89
C GLU A 255 3.65 25.31 -3.24
N ASN A 256 3.86 24.47 -2.22
CA ASN A 256 5.13 24.37 -1.49
C ASN A 256 6.03 23.20 -1.95
N GLU A 257 5.70 22.58 -3.08
CA GLU A 257 6.51 21.49 -3.61
C GLU A 257 7.80 22.02 -4.23
N ILE A 258 8.94 21.74 -3.58
CA ILE A 258 10.26 21.93 -4.18
C ILE A 258 10.38 20.91 -5.32
N PRO A 259 10.70 21.33 -6.55
CA PRO A 259 10.94 20.42 -7.66
C PRO A 259 11.98 19.38 -7.23
N ASP A 260 11.57 18.11 -7.21
CA ASP A 260 12.51 17.02 -7.08
C ASP A 260 13.17 16.88 -8.46
N ASP A 261 14.51 16.91 -8.53
CA ASP A 261 15.28 16.86 -9.79
C ASP A 261 15.07 15.55 -10.59
N LEU A 262 14.12 14.72 -10.17
CA LEU A 262 13.81 13.37 -10.63
C LEU A 262 12.49 13.27 -11.42
N ASP A 263 11.77 14.38 -11.62
CA ASP A 263 10.65 14.47 -12.57
C ASP A 263 11.14 14.49 -14.05
N GLU A 264 12.33 13.94 -14.34
CA GLU A 264 12.83 13.75 -15.70
C GLU A 264 11.94 12.73 -16.43
N LYS A 265 11.01 13.30 -17.20
CA LYS A 265 10.01 12.68 -18.08
C LYS A 265 10.31 11.21 -18.43
N VAL A 266 9.58 10.29 -17.81
CA VAL A 266 9.42 8.95 -18.36
C VAL A 266 8.59 9.10 -19.65
N GLU A 267 9.27 9.24 -20.78
CA GLU A 267 8.64 9.08 -22.09
C GLU A 267 8.17 7.63 -22.21
N VAL A 268 6.87 7.42 -22.00
CA VAL A 268 6.22 6.15 -22.27
C VAL A 268 6.26 5.93 -23.78
N VAL A 269 7.25 5.17 -24.25
CA VAL A 269 7.32 4.71 -25.64
C VAL A 269 6.18 3.73 -25.88
N VAL A 270 5.04 4.24 -26.35
CA VAL A 270 3.95 3.42 -26.85
C VAL A 270 4.36 2.92 -28.24
N GLU A 271 4.83 1.69 -28.34
CA GLU A 271 5.05 1.03 -29.64
C GLU A 271 3.71 0.81 -30.36
N GLU A 272 3.42 1.69 -31.29
CA GLU A 272 2.25 1.60 -32.16
C GLU A 272 2.47 0.51 -33.23
N LYS A 273 1.99 -0.72 -32.96
CA LYS A 273 1.98 -1.82 -33.94
C LYS A 273 1.02 -1.51 -35.08
N THR A 274 1.56 -0.97 -36.17
CA THR A 274 0.87 -0.80 -37.47
C THR A 274 0.60 -2.15 -38.13
N LYS A 275 -0.66 -2.62 -38.10
CA LYS A 275 -1.14 -3.74 -38.93
C LYS A 275 -1.40 -3.29 -40.37
N LYS A 276 -0.45 -3.55 -41.29
CA LYS A 276 -0.67 -3.55 -42.74
C LYS A 276 -1.61 -4.71 -43.14
N LYS A 277 -2.87 -4.41 -43.49
CA LYS A 277 -3.76 -5.33 -44.23
C LYS A 277 -3.44 -5.26 -45.73
N LYS A 278 -2.77 -6.29 -46.27
CA LYS A 278 -2.75 -6.60 -47.71
C LYS A 278 -4.02 -7.37 -48.07
N SER A 279 -4.91 -6.81 -48.87
CA SER A 279 -6.00 -7.53 -49.51
C SER A 279 -5.51 -8.18 -50.81
N ALA A 280 -5.45 -9.51 -50.81
CA ALA A 280 -5.13 -10.31 -51.98
C ALA A 280 -6.38 -10.55 -52.84
N LYS A 281 -6.25 -10.17 -54.10
CA LYS A 281 -7.11 -10.47 -55.24
C LYS A 281 -7.13 -11.97 -55.50
N LYS A 282 -8.31 -12.63 -55.53
CA LYS A 282 -8.44 -13.97 -56.13
C LYS A 282 -9.75 -14.11 -56.90
N SER A 283 -9.54 -14.41 -58.17
CA SER A 283 -10.46 -14.69 -59.27
C SER A 283 -11.03 -16.11 -59.25
N GLY A 284 -12.20 -16.31 -59.85
CA GLY A 284 -12.75 -17.61 -60.31
C GLY A 284 -14.28 -17.62 -60.20
N LYS A 285 -15.07 -17.28 -61.24
CA LYS A 285 -15.38 -17.94 -62.53
C LYS A 285 -16.32 -19.16 -62.41
N LYS A 286 -17.56 -18.91 -62.89
CA LYS A 286 -18.55 -19.75 -63.61
C LYS A 286 -19.10 -21.06 -63.01
N SER A 287 -20.43 -21.08 -62.94
CA SER A 287 -21.43 -21.99 -63.56
C SER A 287 -22.49 -22.37 -62.51
N GLY A 288 -23.79 -22.54 -62.76
CA GLY A 288 -24.65 -22.46 -63.92
C GLY A 288 -26.09 -22.80 -63.47
N LYS A 289 -27.10 -22.28 -64.20
CA LYS A 289 -28.33 -22.98 -64.63
C LYS A 289 -29.32 -23.50 -63.55
N LYS A 290 -30.51 -22.88 -63.44
CA LYS A 290 -31.82 -23.43 -63.89
C LYS A 290 -33.04 -22.61 -63.40
N LYS A 291 -33.96 -22.37 -64.36
CA LYS A 291 -35.45 -22.39 -64.32
C LYS A 291 -36.15 -21.48 -63.28
N LYS A 292 -37.13 -20.67 -63.67
CA LYS A 292 -38.32 -20.98 -64.49
C LYS A 292 -38.76 -19.73 -65.25
#